data_AF-A0A8C4QYB5-F1
#
_entry.id   AF-A0A8C4QYB5-F1
#
_cell.length_a   1.000
_cell.length_b   1.000
_cell.length_c   1.000
_cell.angle_alpha   90.00
_cell.angle_beta   90.00
_cell.angle_gamma   90.00
#
_symmetry.space_group_name_H-M   'P 1'
#
loop_
_entity.id
_entity.type
_entity.pdbx_description
1 polymer ?
#
loop_
_entity_poly.entity_id
_entity_poly.type
_entity_poly.pdbx_seq_one_letter_code
_entity_poly.pdbx_strand_id
1 'polypeptide(L)'
;CRLINILHPGCVWKINRGASPIAGLDNLGAFLRGCASLGLGVSQLFDPGDLQDPTTRHTLTSSEANRSVKNVLVTIYWLGRAASKLPQYHGAPLNRKAFATLLAQSEETDETDSVLGSSWELEQSDTPSPHSCPQSHSDSLRPHDRVCCSLDSEH
;
A
#
# COMPACT_ATOMS: atom_id res chain seq x y z
N CYS A 1 -0.38 19.92 3.58
CA CYS A 1 -0.71 20.70 2.37
C CYS A 1 0.09 22.00 2.17
N ARG A 2 0.19 22.92 3.15
CA ARG A 2 0.94 24.17 2.92
C ARG A 2 2.39 23.94 2.48
N LEU A 3 3.08 23.00 3.13
CA LEU A 3 4.44 22.60 2.78
C LEU A 3 4.59 22.23 1.30
N ILE A 4 3.79 21.28 0.80
CA ILE A 4 3.89 20.84 -0.60
C ILE A 4 3.58 21.98 -1.58
N ASN A 5 2.66 22.88 -1.23
CA ASN A 5 2.36 24.06 -2.06
C ASN A 5 3.47 25.11 -2.08
N ILE A 6 4.31 25.18 -1.04
CA ILE A 6 5.52 26.04 -1.07
C ILE A 6 6.55 25.46 -2.04
N LEU A 7 6.72 24.15 -2.04
CA LEU A 7 7.70 23.46 -2.90
C LEU A 7 7.25 23.38 -4.36
N HIS A 8 5.96 23.13 -4.56
CA HIS A 8 5.32 23.00 -5.86
C HIS A 8 4.00 23.78 -5.84
N PRO A 9 4.04 25.07 -6.21
CA PRO A 9 2.85 25.91 -6.26
C PRO A 9 1.71 25.25 -7.04
N GLY A 10 0.49 25.36 -6.51
CA GLY A 10 -0.71 24.78 -7.15
C GLY A 10 -0.88 23.26 -7.00
N CYS A 11 0.04 22.56 -6.34
CA CYS A 11 -0.04 21.10 -6.14
C CYS A 11 -1.35 20.66 -5.45
N VAL A 12 -1.73 21.37 -4.38
CA VAL A 12 -3.01 21.21 -3.69
C VAL A 12 -3.82 22.49 -3.86
N TRP A 13 -4.75 22.47 -4.80
CA TRP A 13 -5.57 23.65 -5.17
C TRP A 13 -6.51 24.12 -4.05
N LYS A 14 -7.03 23.19 -3.24
CA LYS A 14 -7.92 23.48 -2.11
C LYS A 14 -7.49 22.74 -0.85
N ILE A 15 -7.34 23.48 0.23
CA ILE A 15 -7.07 22.94 1.57
C ILE A 15 -8.36 23.01 2.37
N ASN A 16 -8.84 21.87 2.84
CA ASN A 16 -10.04 21.79 3.67
C ASN A 16 -9.71 22.30 5.09
N ARG A 17 -10.41 23.35 5.55
CA ARG A 17 -10.19 23.97 6.88
C ARG A 17 -11.26 23.61 7.91
N GLY A 18 -12.17 22.70 7.57
CA GLY A 18 -13.18 22.20 8.50
C GLY A 18 -12.54 21.40 9.64
N ALA A 19 -13.17 21.40 10.82
CA ALA A 19 -12.69 20.70 12.01
C ALA A 19 -12.99 19.19 12.01
N SER A 20 -13.75 18.69 11.04
CA SER A 20 -14.12 17.28 10.94
C SER A 20 -12.92 16.38 10.62
N PRO A 21 -12.84 15.15 11.15
CA PRO A 21 -11.77 14.19 10.82
C PRO A 21 -11.60 13.95 9.32
N ILE A 22 -12.72 13.89 8.57
CA ILE A 22 -12.70 13.71 7.11
C ILE A 22 -11.93 14.83 6.38
N ALA A 23 -12.06 16.08 6.83
CA ALA A 23 -11.31 17.20 6.26
C ALA A 23 -9.79 17.06 6.50
N GLY A 24 -9.40 16.50 7.65
CA GLY A 24 -8.01 16.14 7.94
C GLY A 24 -7.50 15.07 6.99
N LEU A 25 -8.24 13.96 6.85
CA LEU A 25 -7.90 12.86 5.96
C LEU A 25 -7.81 13.29 4.49
N ASP A 26 -8.74 14.12 4.00
CA ASP A 26 -8.70 14.68 2.65
C ASP A 26 -7.42 15.46 2.40
N ASN A 27 -7.01 16.28 3.37
CA ASN A 27 -5.77 17.03 3.29
C ASN A 27 -4.54 16.12 3.29
N LEU A 28 -4.54 15.05 4.10
CA LEU A 28 -3.45 14.07 4.08
C LEU A 28 -3.35 13.37 2.72
N GLY A 29 -4.48 12.89 2.17
CA GLY A 29 -4.52 12.27 0.85
C GLY A 29 -4.05 13.23 -0.25
N ALA A 30 -4.47 14.49 -0.22
CA ALA A 30 -4.00 15.51 -1.15
C ALA A 30 -2.49 15.78 -1.02
N PHE A 31 -1.97 15.84 0.21
CA PHE A 31 -0.54 16.00 0.46
C PHE A 31 0.27 14.81 -0.09
N LEU A 32 -0.16 13.57 0.17
CA LEU A 32 0.53 12.36 -0.27
C LEU A 32 0.54 12.22 -1.79
N ARG A 33 -0.58 12.53 -2.47
CA ARG A 33 -0.61 12.61 -3.94
C ARG A 33 0.36 13.67 -4.46
N GLY A 34 0.48 14.80 -3.77
CA GLY A 34 1.45 15.83 -4.10
C GLY A 34 2.90 15.36 -3.97
N CYS A 35 3.22 14.64 -2.88
CA CYS A 35 4.52 13.99 -2.73
C CYS A 35 4.81 13.01 -3.88
N ALA A 36 3.85 12.16 -4.24
CA ALA A 36 3.98 11.24 -5.37
C ALA A 36 4.23 11.97 -6.70
N SER A 37 3.56 13.12 -6.94
CA SER A 37 3.78 13.95 -8.14
C SER A 37 5.19 14.56 -8.22
N LEU A 38 5.89 14.67 -7.09
CA LEU A 38 7.30 15.07 -7.02
C LEU A 38 8.27 13.89 -7.12
N GLY A 39 7.77 12.68 -7.40
CA GLY A 39 8.57 11.48 -7.65
C GLY A 39 8.88 10.65 -6.40
N LEU A 40 8.14 10.80 -5.30
CA LEU A 40 8.25 9.90 -4.15
C LEU A 40 7.55 8.55 -4.47
N GLY A 41 8.24 7.45 -4.17
CA GLY A 41 7.67 6.11 -4.26
C GLY A 41 6.71 5.81 -3.10
N VAL A 42 5.82 4.82 -3.27
CA VAL A 42 4.81 4.47 -2.25
C VAL A 42 5.46 4.06 -0.92
N SER A 43 6.56 3.30 -0.95
CA SER A 43 7.32 2.91 0.25
C SER A 43 7.98 4.08 0.99
N GLN A 44 8.04 5.26 0.38
CA GLN A 44 8.56 6.48 1.00
C GLN A 44 7.45 7.34 1.62
N LEU A 45 6.19 6.97 1.41
CA LEU A 45 5.02 7.69 1.93
C LEU A 45 4.55 7.06 3.24
N PHE A 46 4.15 7.90 4.18
CA PHE A 46 3.41 7.48 5.37
C PHE A 46 1.95 7.21 5.01
N ASP A 47 1.26 6.46 5.86
CA ASP A 47 -0.18 6.25 5.75
C ASP A 47 -0.97 7.29 6.53
N PRO A 48 -2.17 7.72 6.09
CA PRO A 48 -3.00 8.64 6.87
C PRO A 48 -3.24 8.20 8.34
N GLY A 49 -3.19 6.89 8.62
CA GLY A 49 -3.23 6.31 9.96
C GLY A 49 -2.03 6.65 10.86
N ASP A 50 -0.86 6.94 10.29
CA ASP A 50 0.36 7.31 11.03
C ASP A 50 0.23 8.69 11.71
N LEU A 51 -0.72 9.52 11.26
CA LEU A 51 -1.00 10.84 11.84
C LEU A 51 -2.31 10.89 12.63
N GLN A 52 -3.03 9.77 12.76
CA GLN A 52 -4.24 9.73 13.58
C GLN A 52 -3.88 9.75 15.07
N ASP A 53 -4.65 10.52 15.84
CA ASP A 53 -4.45 10.73 17.27
C ASP A 53 -4.37 9.38 18.01
N PRO A 54 -3.23 9.07 18.66
CA PRO A 54 -3.08 7.80 19.31
C PRO A 54 -4.03 7.62 20.50
N THR A 55 -4.51 8.71 21.11
CA THR A 55 -5.44 8.67 22.24
C THR A 55 -6.84 8.22 21.85
N THR A 56 -7.21 8.36 20.57
CA THR A 56 -8.50 7.89 20.04
C THR A 56 -8.52 6.38 19.79
N ARG A 57 -7.35 5.74 19.75
CA ARG A 57 -7.22 4.28 19.67
C ARG A 57 -6.82 3.75 21.04
N HIS A 58 -7.79 3.25 21.79
CA HIS A 58 -7.63 2.70 23.16
C HIS A 58 -6.59 1.57 23.29
N THR A 59 -5.97 1.13 22.19
CA THR A 59 -5.06 -0.03 22.11
C THR A 59 -3.66 0.29 21.60
N LEU A 60 -3.29 1.55 21.32
CA LEU A 60 -1.97 1.82 20.75
C LEU A 60 -0.85 1.74 21.76
N THR A 61 0.18 1.01 21.36
CA THR A 61 1.43 0.93 22.10
C THR A 61 2.33 2.13 21.79
N SER A 62 3.22 2.46 22.73
CA SER A 62 4.28 3.47 22.53
C SER A 62 5.17 3.14 21.31
N SER A 63 5.34 1.85 21.02
CA SER A 63 6.10 1.37 19.86
C SER A 63 5.43 1.76 18.53
N GLU A 64 4.12 1.56 18.41
CA GLU A 64 3.36 1.93 17.21
C GLU A 64 3.33 3.44 16.98
N ALA A 65 3.18 4.23 18.05
CA ALA A 65 3.26 5.69 17.97
C ALA A 65 4.64 6.14 17.46
N ASN A 66 5.72 5.52 17.96
CA ASN A 66 7.08 5.82 17.51
C ASN A 66 7.29 5.42 16.04
N ARG A 67 6.78 4.25 15.62
CA ARG A 67 6.81 3.82 14.20
C ARG A 67 6.07 4.80 13.29
N SER A 68 4.91 5.25 13.72
CA SER A 68 4.07 6.21 12.97
C SER A 68 4.81 7.53 12.75
N VAL A 69 5.41 8.09 13.82
CA VAL A 69 6.23 9.31 13.72
C VAL A 69 7.44 9.10 12.81
N LYS A 70 8.12 7.95 12.91
CA LYS A 70 9.25 7.61 12.04
C LYS A 70 8.84 7.60 10.57
N ASN A 71 7.72 6.98 10.21
CA ASN A 71 7.23 6.95 8.83
C ASN A 71 7.03 8.36 8.28
N VAL A 72 6.39 9.23 9.06
CA VAL A 72 6.17 10.63 8.69
C VAL A 72 7.50 11.36 8.47
N LEU A 73 8.47 11.19 9.37
CA LEU A 73 9.80 11.81 9.25
C LEU A 73 10.55 11.32 8.00
N VAL A 74 10.47 10.02 7.68
CA VAL A 74 11.07 9.44 6.48
C VAL A 74 10.47 10.07 5.22
N THR A 75 9.14 10.21 5.14
CA THR A 75 8.48 10.89 4.02
C THR A 75 8.95 12.34 3.87
N ILE A 76 9.04 13.09 4.98
CA ILE A 76 9.51 14.48 4.94
C ILE A 76 10.97 14.57 4.46
N TYR A 77 11.82 13.62 4.84
CA TYR A 77 13.20 13.54 4.33
C TYR A 77 13.22 13.36 2.81
N TRP A 78 12.47 12.39 2.29
CA TRP A 78 12.42 12.13 0.84
C TRP A 78 11.82 13.30 0.08
N LEU A 79 10.79 13.95 0.63
CA LEU A 79 10.20 15.15 0.08
C LEU A 79 11.23 16.29 0.00
N GLY A 80 12.01 16.53 1.06
CA GLY A 80 13.07 17.53 1.06
C GLY A 80 14.18 17.23 0.05
N ARG A 81 14.55 15.95 -0.12
CA ARG A 81 15.52 15.51 -1.13
C ARG A 81 15.00 15.65 -2.56
N ALA A 82 13.71 15.41 -2.79
CA ALA A 82 13.07 15.66 -4.09
C ALA A 82 13.00 17.17 -4.36
N ALA A 83 12.60 17.95 -3.35
CA ALA A 83 12.52 19.41 -3.43
C ALA A 83 13.85 20.07 -3.77
N SER A 84 14.97 19.58 -3.21
CA SER A 84 16.30 20.15 -3.49
C SER A 84 16.75 20.01 -4.94
N LYS A 85 16.04 19.22 -5.76
CA LYS A 85 16.28 19.07 -7.19
C LYS A 85 15.41 20.01 -8.03
N LEU A 86 14.44 20.69 -7.42
CA LEU A 86 13.55 21.61 -8.13
C LEU A 86 14.28 22.93 -8.41
N PRO A 87 14.16 23.51 -9.62
CA PRO A 87 14.82 24.76 -9.97
C PRO A 87 14.45 25.95 -9.06
N GLN A 88 13.21 25.97 -8.55
CA GLN A 88 12.70 27.02 -7.67
C GLN A 88 13.06 26.84 -6.18
N TYR A 89 13.73 25.74 -5.82
CA TYR A 89 14.10 25.50 -4.42
C TYR A 89 15.42 26.18 -4.09
N HIS A 90 15.36 27.14 -3.16
CA HIS A 90 16.53 27.90 -2.68
C HIS A 90 16.88 27.60 -1.21
N GLY A 91 16.25 26.60 -0.60
CA GLY A 91 16.52 26.20 0.78
C GLY A 91 17.81 25.38 0.92
N ALA A 92 18.27 25.20 2.16
CA ALA A 92 19.35 24.26 2.44
C ALA A 92 18.87 22.80 2.24
N PRO A 93 19.74 21.88 1.80
CA PRO A 93 19.41 20.47 1.76
C PRO A 93 19.28 19.90 3.18
N LEU A 94 18.43 18.89 3.35
CA LEU A 94 18.31 18.20 4.64
C LEU A 94 19.59 17.43 4.99
N ASN A 95 19.97 17.46 6.27
CA ASN A 95 21.14 16.76 6.75
C ASN A 95 20.92 15.24 6.74
N ARG A 96 21.46 14.54 5.74
CA ARG A 96 21.37 13.07 5.64
C ARG A 96 21.91 12.35 6.87
N LYS A 97 22.95 12.88 7.53
CA LYS A 97 23.53 12.26 8.73
C LYS A 97 22.55 12.26 9.90
N ALA A 98 21.72 13.29 10.02
CA ALA A 98 20.69 13.37 11.07
C ALA A 98 19.55 12.35 10.87
N PHE A 99 19.32 11.90 9.64
CA PHE A 99 18.30 10.90 9.31
C PHE A 99 18.86 9.48 9.11
N ALA A 100 20.17 9.26 9.22
CA ALA A 100 20.81 8.00 8.86
C ALA A 100 20.20 6.79 9.58
N THR A 101 20.01 6.88 10.89
CA THR A 101 19.41 5.81 11.70
C THR A 101 17.93 5.56 11.35
N LEU A 102 17.17 6.61 11.03
CA LEU A 102 15.77 6.47 10.64
C LEU A 102 15.63 5.76 9.28
N LEU A 103 16.53 6.09 8.34
CA LEU A 103 16.52 5.55 6.98
C LEU A 103 16.96 4.08 6.93
N ALA A 104 18.00 3.71 7.67
CA ALA A 104 18.48 2.32 7.71
C ALA A 104 17.35 1.36 8.14
N GLN A 105 16.62 1.73 9.19
CA GLN A 105 15.51 0.93 9.68
C GLN A 105 14.22 1.00 8.82
N SER A 106 14.16 1.85 7.80
CA SER A 106 13.06 1.87 6.82
C SER A 106 13.37 1.02 5.58
N GLU A 107 14.66 0.77 5.33
CA GLU A 107 15.13 -0.13 4.27
C GLU A 107 15.06 -1.60 4.72
N GLU A 108 15.19 -1.89 6.02
CA GLU A 108 15.10 -3.24 6.60
C GLU A 108 13.69 -3.87 6.54
N THR A 109 12.64 -3.09 6.33
CA THR A 109 11.25 -3.60 6.32
C THR A 109 10.79 -4.21 4.99
N ASP A 110 11.61 -4.15 3.93
CA ASP A 110 11.26 -4.72 2.60
C ASP A 110 11.73 -6.19 2.44
N GLU A 111 12.56 -6.74 3.35
CA GLU A 111 13.16 -8.08 3.21
C GLU A 111 12.60 -9.16 4.15
N THR A 112 11.42 -8.96 4.76
CA THR A 112 10.83 -9.96 5.69
C THR A 112 9.41 -10.43 5.36
N ASP A 113 8.91 -10.23 4.14
CA ASP A 113 7.61 -10.78 3.71
C ASP A 113 7.72 -11.99 2.76
N SER A 114 8.94 -12.54 2.59
CA SER A 114 9.18 -13.75 1.76
C SER A 114 9.32 -15.05 2.56
N VAL A 115 9.10 -15.06 3.88
CA VAL A 115 9.23 -16.26 4.73
C VAL A 115 8.02 -16.41 5.66
N LEU A 116 6.81 -16.44 5.09
CA LEU A 116 5.70 -17.17 5.70
C LEU A 116 4.73 -17.72 4.64
N GLY A 117 5.27 -18.22 3.54
CA GLY A 117 4.60 -19.30 2.82
C GLY A 117 4.83 -20.59 3.60
N SER A 118 3.75 -21.32 3.90
CA SER A 118 3.72 -22.69 4.46
C SER A 118 3.58 -22.82 5.99
N SER A 119 2.44 -22.44 6.58
CA SER A 119 2.01 -23.04 7.86
C SER A 119 0.55 -22.74 8.23
N TRP A 120 -0.43 -23.36 7.56
CA TRP A 120 -1.73 -23.65 8.19
C TRP A 120 -2.54 -24.78 7.55
N GLU A 121 -1.95 -25.68 6.76
CA GLU A 121 -2.66 -26.92 6.40
C GLU A 121 -2.12 -28.10 7.19
N LEU A 122 -2.71 -28.27 8.37
CA LEU A 122 -2.77 -29.54 9.07
C LEU A 122 -4.20 -29.66 9.59
N GLU A 123 -5.03 -30.48 8.94
CA GLU A 123 -5.52 -31.71 9.56
C GLU A 123 -6.37 -32.55 8.57
N GLN A 124 -5.84 -33.74 8.31
CA GLN A 124 -6.52 -35.05 8.30
C GLN A 124 -7.77 -35.26 7.42
N SER A 125 -7.59 -36.14 6.42
CA SER A 125 -8.47 -37.31 6.28
C SER A 125 -7.79 -38.42 5.48
N ASP A 126 -7.46 -39.51 6.17
CA ASP A 126 -7.19 -40.85 5.64
C ASP A 126 -8.22 -41.27 4.58
N THR A 127 -7.78 -41.83 3.46
CA THR A 127 -8.40 -43.02 2.82
C THR A 127 -7.50 -43.56 1.69
N PRO A 128 -7.37 -44.89 1.53
CA PRO A 128 -6.40 -45.48 0.61
C PRO A 128 -6.93 -45.60 -0.83
N SER A 129 -6.04 -45.42 -1.79
CA SER A 129 -6.22 -45.64 -3.23
C SER A 129 -6.73 -47.05 -3.57
N PRO A 130 -7.30 -47.22 -4.77
CA PRO A 130 -6.96 -48.39 -5.57
C PRO A 130 -6.41 -47.95 -6.93
N HIS A 131 -5.15 -48.34 -7.16
CA HIS A 131 -4.64 -48.53 -8.52
C HIS A 131 -5.28 -49.79 -9.08
N SER A 132 -5.86 -49.72 -10.29
CA SER A 132 -5.79 -50.76 -11.34
C SER A 132 -6.63 -50.35 -12.55
N CYS A 133 -5.97 -50.00 -13.67
CA CYS A 133 -6.50 -50.33 -14.99
C CYS A 133 -5.96 -51.73 -15.36
N PRO A 134 -6.73 -52.61 -16.01
CA PRO A 134 -6.72 -52.59 -17.48
C PRO A 134 -8.02 -52.99 -18.20
N GLN A 135 -8.15 -52.41 -19.41
CA GLN A 135 -8.78 -52.90 -20.66
C GLN A 135 -10.18 -53.53 -20.64
N SER A 136 -11.13 -52.92 -21.36
CA SER A 136 -11.57 -53.37 -22.70
C SER A 136 -12.82 -52.64 -23.19
N HIS A 137 -12.86 -52.36 -24.50
CA HIS A 137 -14.04 -52.14 -25.36
C HIS A 137 -15.00 -50.98 -25.01
N SER A 138 -15.56 -50.19 -25.92
CA SER A 138 -15.52 -49.98 -27.37
C SER A 138 -16.54 -48.86 -27.61
N ASP A 139 -16.31 -48.01 -28.64
CA ASP A 139 -17.34 -47.20 -29.31
C ASP A 139 -18.03 -46.08 -28.48
N SER A 140 -18.37 -44.90 -28.99
CA SER A 140 -18.40 -44.36 -30.33
C SER A 140 -18.60 -42.83 -30.25
N LEU A 141 -18.08 -42.13 -31.26
CA LEU A 141 -18.53 -40.83 -31.79
C LEU A 141 -18.21 -39.52 -31.02
N ARG A 142 -17.25 -38.79 -31.59
CA ARG A 142 -17.13 -37.32 -31.59
C ARG A 142 -17.95 -36.73 -32.78
N PRO A 143 -17.84 -35.43 -33.13
CA PRO A 143 -18.14 -34.19 -32.37
C PRO A 143 -19.00 -33.22 -33.22
N HIS A 144 -19.56 -32.14 -32.67
CA HIS A 144 -19.55 -30.83 -33.36
C HIS A 144 -20.00 -29.65 -32.47
N ASP A 145 -19.14 -28.63 -32.46
CA ASP A 145 -19.38 -27.19 -32.58
C ASP A 145 -20.75 -26.55 -32.29
N ARG A 146 -20.62 -25.41 -31.60
CA ARG A 146 -21.18 -24.07 -31.94
C ARG A 146 -22.67 -23.78 -31.71
N VAL A 147 -22.83 -22.71 -30.92
CA VAL A 147 -23.61 -21.48 -31.25
C VAL A 147 -25.12 -21.50 -31.00
N CYS A 148 -25.51 -20.60 -30.09
CA CYS A 148 -26.63 -19.65 -30.12
C CYS A 148 -28.06 -20.18 -30.41
N CYS A 149 -28.98 -19.92 -29.48
CA CYS A 149 -30.07 -18.95 -29.65
C CYS A 149 -31.09 -19.07 -28.50
N SER A 150 -31.68 -17.91 -28.18
CA SER A 150 -32.85 -17.69 -27.31
C SER A 150 -34.02 -18.65 -27.56
N LEU A 151 -34.85 -18.90 -26.54
CA LEU A 151 -36.29 -18.56 -26.53
C LEU A 151 -37.00 -18.97 -25.22
N ASP A 152 -38.02 -18.17 -24.94
CA ASP A 152 -39.04 -18.10 -23.89
C ASP A 152 -39.72 -19.37 -23.32
N SER A 153 -40.37 -19.09 -22.18
CA SER A 153 -41.73 -19.50 -21.76
C SER A 153 -41.92 -20.59 -20.68
N GLU A 154 -42.42 -20.09 -19.54
CA GLU A 154 -43.54 -20.58 -18.70
C GLU A 154 -43.64 -22.06 -18.29
N HIS A 155 -43.53 -22.35 -16.99
CA HIS A 155 -44.63 -22.37 -16.01
C HIS A 155 -44.06 -22.49 -14.58
#